data_AF-L8TS45-F1
#
_entry.id   AF-L8TS45-F1
#
_cell.length_a   1.000
_cell.length_b   1.000
_cell.length_c   1.000
_cell.angle_alpha   90.00
_cell.angle_beta   90.00
_cell.angle_gamma   90.00
#
_symmetry.space_group_name_H-M   'P 1'
#
loop_
_entity.id
_entity.type
_entity.pdbx_description
1 polymer ?
#
loop_
_entity_poly.entity_id
_entity_poly.type
_entity_poly.pdbx_seq_one_letter_code
_entity_poly.pdbx_strand_id
1 'polypeptide(L)'
;MPKISPELLSVLRCPVTGSPLVQDGDELVATAAAESGAKPRYAIEDGIPLLLPPELLAAATSAGSDQHDSDRHQPGQAASAV
;
A
#
# COMPACT_ATOMS: atom_id res chain seq x y z
N MET A 1 16.05 4.39 -15.65
CA MET A 1 14.94 4.58 -14.69
C MET A 1 13.86 3.55 -15.00
N PRO A 2 13.58 2.61 -14.08
CA PRO A 2 12.46 1.68 -14.24
C PRO A 2 11.16 2.50 -14.14
N LYS A 3 10.51 2.69 -15.29
CA LYS A 3 9.21 3.36 -15.33
C LYS A 3 8.16 2.35 -14.92
N ILE A 4 7.35 2.68 -13.92
CA ILE A 4 6.15 1.88 -13.65
C ILE A 4 5.32 1.92 -14.93
N SER A 5 4.92 0.75 -15.42
CA SER A 5 4.18 0.67 -16.68
C SER A 5 2.87 1.47 -16.57
N PRO A 6 2.49 2.25 -17.59
CA PRO A 6 1.32 3.13 -17.53
C PRO A 6 0.00 2.38 -17.27
N GLU A 7 -0.05 1.10 -17.63
CA GLU A 7 -1.14 0.16 -17.30
C GLU A 7 -1.31 -0.01 -15.78
N LEU A 8 -0.20 -0.13 -15.03
CA LEU A 8 -0.23 -0.25 -13.56
C LEU A 8 -0.60 1.08 -12.90
N LEU A 9 -0.10 2.21 -13.39
CA LEU A 9 -0.50 3.54 -12.90
C LEU A 9 -2.00 3.81 -13.07
N SER A 10 -2.62 3.27 -14.13
CA SER A 10 -4.06 3.40 -14.36
C SER A 10 -4.91 2.66 -13.32
N VAL A 11 -4.36 1.62 -12.69
CA VAL A 11 -5.02 0.83 -11.63
C VAL A 11 -4.69 1.35 -10.24
N LEU A 12 -3.45 1.81 -10.00
CA LEU A 12 -3.01 2.28 -8.69
C LEU A 12 -3.81 3.53 -8.27
N ARG A 13 -4.59 3.38 -7.21
CA ARG A 13 -5.38 4.45 -6.58
C ARG A 13 -4.76 4.84 -5.25
N CYS A 14 -4.87 6.13 -4.93
CA CYS A 14 -4.46 6.64 -3.63
C CYS A 14 -5.33 5.99 -2.53
N PRO A 15 -4.72 5.36 -1.51
CA PRO A 15 -5.47 4.75 -0.40
C PRO A 15 -6.25 5.76 0.45
N VAL A 16 -5.86 7.04 0.43
CA VAL A 16 -6.50 8.10 1.24
C VAL A 16 -7.62 8.79 0.47
N THR A 17 -7.43 9.10 -0.81
CA THR A 17 -8.36 9.92 -1.60
C THR A 17 -9.10 9.15 -2.70
N GLY A 18 -8.72 7.90 -2.97
CA GLY A 18 -9.27 7.10 -4.07
C GLY A 18 -8.95 7.66 -5.46
N SER A 19 -8.11 8.70 -5.56
CA SER A 19 -7.77 9.36 -6.82
C SER A 19 -6.59 8.69 -7.53
N PRO A 20 -6.40 8.88 -8.85
CA PRO A 20 -5.26 8.33 -9.57
C PRO A 20 -3.93 8.93 -9.08
N LEU A 21 -2.87 8.13 -9.18
CA LEU A 21 -1.50 8.50 -8.84
C LEU A 21 -0.70 8.82 -10.10
N VAL A 22 0.18 9.82 -10.03
CA VAL A 22 1.12 10.19 -11.10
C VAL A 22 2.53 9.93 -10.61
N GLN A 23 3.36 9.28 -11.43
CA GLN A 23 4.77 9.08 -11.12
C GLN A 23 5.55 10.37 -11.40
N ASP A 24 6.20 10.89 -10.36
CA ASP A 24 7.15 11.99 -10.39
C ASP A 24 8.51 11.46 -9.94
N GLY A 25 9.37 11.10 -10.91
CA GLY A 25 10.65 10.44 -10.62
C GLY A 25 10.48 9.10 -9.91
N ASP A 26 10.98 9.02 -8.69
CA ASP A 26 10.93 7.84 -7.81
C ASP A 26 9.82 7.95 -6.76
N GLU A 27 8.84 8.83 -6.96
CA GLU A 27 7.67 8.98 -6.09
C GLU A 27 6.36 8.90 -6.88
N LEU A 28 5.30 8.44 -6.23
CA LEU A 28 3.92 8.54 -6.71
C LEU A 28 3.19 9.64 -5.96
N VAL A 29 2.67 10.61 -6.70
CA VAL A 29 1.93 11.76 -6.17
C VAL A 29 0.45 11.63 -6.48
N ALA A 30 -0.41 11.83 -5.49
CA ALA A 30 -1.85 11.88 -5.71
C ALA A 30 -2.25 13.11 -6.54
N THR A 31 -3.09 12.88 -7.53
CA THR A 31 -3.65 13.97 -8.37
C THR A 31 -4.55 14.90 -7.57
N ALA A 32 -5.34 14.35 -6.65
CA ALA A 32 -6.20 15.10 -5.73
C ALA A 32 -5.52 15.32 -4.37
N ALA A 33 -5.79 16.46 -3.75
CA ALA A 33 -5.46 16.70 -2.35
C ALA A 33 -6.38 15.86 -1.45
N ALA A 34 -5.85 15.39 -0.32
CA ALA A 34 -6.63 14.78 0.74
C ALA A 34 -7.46 15.84 1.49
N GLU A 35 -8.34 15.41 2.40
CA GLU A 35 -9.12 16.32 3.25
C GLU A 35 -8.24 17.29 4.06
N SER A 36 -7.01 16.88 4.38
CA SER A 36 -6.01 17.75 5.02
C SER A 36 -5.45 18.86 4.12
N GLY A 37 -5.83 18.90 2.83
CA GLY A 37 -5.28 19.82 1.83
C GLY A 37 -3.88 19.44 1.29
N ALA A 38 -3.23 18.45 1.90
CA ALA A 38 -1.96 17.91 1.42
C ALA A 38 -2.17 16.92 0.26
N LYS A 39 -1.23 16.85 -0.68
CA LYS A 39 -1.18 15.80 -1.71
C LYS A 39 -0.26 14.67 -1.22
N PRO A 40 -0.81 13.48 -0.91
CA PRO A 40 0.01 12.35 -0.49
C PRO A 40 1.07 12.02 -1.53
N ARG A 41 2.29 11.76 -1.05
CA ARG A 41 3.43 11.29 -1.84
C ARG A 41 3.88 9.95 -1.29
N TYR A 42 4.15 9.00 -2.19
CA TYR A 42 4.53 7.64 -1.87
C TYR A 42 5.85 7.32 -2.55
N ALA A 43 6.88 6.97 -1.77
CA ALA A 43 8.18 6.62 -2.32
C ALA A 43 8.13 5.26 -3.06
N ILE A 44 9.01 5.10 -4.05
CA ILE A 44 9.27 3.84 -4.73
C ILE A 44 10.61 3.32 -4.22
N GLU A 45 10.60 2.17 -3.54
CA GLU A 45 11.80 1.51 -3.01
C GLU A 45 11.97 0.15 -3.68
N ASP A 46 13.15 -0.15 -4.22
CA ASP A 46 13.41 -1.39 -4.99
C ASP A 46 12.41 -1.65 -6.15
N GLY A 47 11.80 -0.59 -6.68
CA GLY A 47 10.77 -0.68 -7.72
C GLY A 47 9.36 -1.00 -7.20
N ILE A 48 9.17 -1.06 -5.88
CA ILE A 48 7.88 -1.30 -5.21
C ILE A 48 7.35 0.04 -4.67
N PRO A 49 6.14 0.49 -5.07
CA PRO A 49 5.54 1.70 -4.53
C PRO A 49 4.99 1.48 -3.11
N LEU A 50 5.40 2.32 -2.17
CA LEU A 50 4.99 2.21 -0.77
C LEU A 50 3.69 2.98 -0.51
N LEU A 51 2.54 2.36 -0.79
CA LEU A 51 1.21 2.97 -0.62
C LEU A 51 0.69 2.90 0.84
N LEU A 52 1.50 3.31 1.80
CA LEU A 52 1.12 3.35 3.21
C LEU A 52 0.57 4.73 3.60
N PRO A 53 -0.53 4.80 4.38
CA PRO A 53 -0.91 6.02 5.06
C PRO A 53 0.23 6.49 5.99
N PRO A 54 0.50 7.81 6.06
CA PRO A 54 1.63 8.33 6.84
C PRO A 54 1.56 7.95 8.32
N GLU A 55 0.35 7.79 8.89
CA GLU A 55 0.21 7.31 10.28
C GLU A 55 0.64 5.86 10.47
N LEU A 56 0.60 5.03 9.42
CA LEU A 56 0.95 3.60 9.47
C LEU A 56 2.40 3.32 9.05
N LEU A 57 3.10 4.31 8.47
CA LEU A 57 4.48 4.14 8.03
C LEU A 57 5.43 3.78 9.19
N ALA A 58 5.27 4.45 10.33
CA ALA A 58 6.05 4.17 11.54
C ALA A 58 5.74 2.80 12.16
N ALA A 59 4.51 2.31 12.01
CA ALA A 59 4.13 0.97 12.44
C ALA A 59 4.70 -0.10 11.49
N ALA A 60 4.74 0.16 10.18
CA ALA A 60 5.31 -0.76 9.20
C ALA A 60 6.83 -0.93 9.37
N THR A 61 7.58 0.13 9.71
CA THR A 61 9.02 0.03 9.97
C THR A 61 9.36 -0.69 11.27
N SER A 62 8.43 -0.75 12.21
CA SER A 62 8.59 -1.45 13.49
C SER A 62 8.03 -2.88 13.48
N ALA A 63 7.19 -3.22 12.51
CA ALA A 63 6.73 -4.58 12.30
C ALA A 63 7.87 -5.43 11.70
N GLY A 64 8.32 -6.45 12.43
CA GLY A 64 9.25 -7.44 11.87
C GLY A 64 8.62 -8.21 10.71
N SER A 65 9.41 -8.52 9.67
CA SER A 65 8.97 -9.19 8.44
C SER A 65 8.27 -10.55 8.63
N ASP A 66 8.37 -11.16 9.81
CA ASP A 66 7.73 -12.42 10.19
C ASP A 66 6.19 -12.33 10.29
N GLN A 67 5.65 -11.11 10.43
CA GLN A 67 4.22 -10.89 10.68
C GLN A 67 3.35 -10.96 9.40
N HIS A 68 3.94 -11.15 8.22
CA HIS A 68 3.21 -11.09 6.95
C HIS A 68 2.69 -12.46 6.44
N ASP A 69 3.00 -13.57 7.12
CA ASP A 69 2.52 -14.94 6.77
C ASP A 69 1.62 -15.56 7.85
N SER A 70 0.87 -14.74 8.60
CA SER A 70 -0.04 -15.24 9.64
C SER A 70 -1.43 -15.60 9.11
N ASP A 71 -1.59 -16.08 7.87
CA ASP A 71 -2.73 -16.93 7.51
C ASP A 71 -2.33 -18.39 7.76
N ARG A 72 -2.27 -18.76 9.04
CA ARG A 72 -2.40 -20.16 9.42
C ARG A 72 -3.83 -20.57 9.09
N HIS A 73 -4.04 -21.02 7.86
CA HIS A 73 -5.14 -21.90 7.48
C HIS A 73 -5.35 -22.91 8.61
N GLN A 74 -6.48 -22.83 9.33
CA GLN A 74 -6.92 -23.89 10.24
C GLN A 74 -7.83 -24.83 9.44
N PRO A 75 -7.33 -25.96 8.90
CA PRO A 75 -8.21 -27.02 8.48
C PRO A 75 -8.65 -27.78 9.74
N GLY A 76 -9.94 -27.74 10.07
CA GLY A 76 -10.54 -28.78 10.92
C GLY A 76 -11.26 -28.35 12.18
N GLN A 77 -12.13 -27.33 12.16
CA GLN A 77 -13.22 -27.27 13.13
C GLN A 77 -14.30 -28.30 12.73
N ALA A 78 -13.97 -29.59 12.89
CA ALA A 78 -14.92 -30.68 12.77
C ALA A 78 -15.79 -30.75 14.03
N ALA A 79 -17.07 -30.97 13.79
CA ALA A 79 -18.17 -31.09 14.74
C ALA A 79 -17.83 -31.95 15.98
N SER A 80 -18.26 -31.48 17.15
CA SER A 80 -18.48 -32.33 18.31
C SER A 80 -19.90 -32.08 18.80
N ALA A 81 -20.82 -32.90 18.31
CA ALA A 81 -22.11 -33.11 18.92
C ALA A 81 -21.94 -34.21 19.98
N VAL A 82 -22.21 -33.87 21.23
CA VAL A 82 -22.47 -34.80 22.34
C VAL A 82 -23.79 -34.38 22.98
#